data_AF-A0A7C7T0Y7-F1
#
_entry.id   AF-A0A7C7T0Y7-F1
#
_cell.length_a   1.000
_cell.length_b   1.000
_cell.length_c   1.000
_cell.angle_alpha   90.00
_cell.angle_beta   90.00
_cell.angle_gamma   90.00
#
_symmetry.space_group_name_H-M   'P 1'
#
loop_
_entity.id
_entity.type
_entity.pdbx_description
1 polymer ?
#
loop_
_entity_poly.entity_id
_entity_poly.type
_entity_poly.pdbx_seq_one_letter_code
_entity_poly.pdbx_strand_id
1 'polypeptide(L)'
;MSIETMNVFPMIHSITIDKENNLVTELVQDINDVEGVRLNLLESVATVQMYERIKFYPLAPPTFIEDVMGSFAQMGLSKLITISDNTYHDIFGYPGCTRVWELPLILRDQVEEALVGYKVNYDSETWEILEITLLED
;
A
#
# COMPACT_ATOMS: atom_id res chain seq x y z
N MET A 1 -8.44 -12.93 21.67
CA MET A 1 -7.16 -12.29 21.27
C MET A 1 -6.49 -13.18 20.25
N SER A 2 -6.90 -12.99 19.00
CA SER A 2 -6.31 -13.62 17.82
C SER A 2 -5.36 -12.59 17.22
N ILE A 3 -4.05 -12.78 17.37
CA ILE A 3 -3.06 -11.88 16.79
C ILE A 3 -2.73 -12.38 15.39
N GLU A 4 -2.85 -11.48 14.42
CA GLU A 4 -2.53 -11.72 13.02
C GLU A 4 -1.42 -10.79 12.54
N THR A 5 -0.77 -11.22 11.47
CA THR A 5 0.33 -10.52 10.85
C THR A 5 0.05 -10.36 9.37
N MET A 6 0.33 -9.19 8.83
CA MET A 6 0.27 -8.92 7.40
C MET A 6 1.46 -8.07 6.94
N ASN A 7 1.69 -8.08 5.63
CA ASN A 7 2.64 -7.20 4.97
C ASN A 7 1.87 -6.13 4.20
N VAL A 8 2.34 -4.89 4.26
CA VAL A 8 1.72 -3.74 3.59
C VAL A 8 2.79 -2.94 2.87
N PHE A 9 2.45 -2.43 1.70
CA PHE A 9 3.34 -1.68 0.83
C PHE A 9 2.63 -0.38 0.45
N PRO A 10 3.02 0.78 1.01
CA PRO A 10 2.43 2.06 0.65
C PRO A 10 2.40 2.29 -0.86
N MET A 11 1.34 2.96 -1.34
CA MET A 11 1.18 3.25 -2.76
C MET A 11 2.31 4.13 -3.29
N ILE A 12 2.56 3.99 -4.59
CA ILE A 12 3.59 4.75 -5.29
C ILE A 12 3.02 6.14 -5.58
N HIS A 13 3.76 7.17 -5.20
CA HIS A 13 3.44 8.55 -5.53
C HIS A 13 4.02 8.91 -6.91
N SER A 14 5.33 8.74 -7.05
CA SER A 14 6.07 9.14 -8.23
C SER A 14 7.29 8.26 -8.50
N ILE A 15 7.68 8.17 -9.77
CA ILE A 15 8.88 7.46 -10.22
C ILE A 15 9.64 8.34 -11.22
N THR A 16 10.96 8.40 -11.08
CA THR A 16 11.86 9.00 -12.07
C THR A 16 12.63 7.91 -12.81
N ILE A 17 12.62 7.96 -14.14
CA ILE A 17 13.23 6.94 -15.00
C ILE A 17 14.29 7.58 -15.91
N ASP A 18 15.49 7.00 -15.90
CA ASP A 18 16.47 7.18 -16.95
C ASP A 18 16.16 6.21 -18.10
N LYS A 19 15.48 6.73 -19.11
CA LYS A 19 15.05 5.95 -20.28
C LYS A 19 16.20 5.44 -21.14
N GLU A 20 17.33 6.15 -21.19
CA GLU A 20 18.48 5.74 -22.02
C GLU A 20 19.14 4.49 -21.45
N ASN A 21 19.19 4.39 -20.11
CA ASN A 21 19.80 3.28 -19.39
C ASN A 21 18.79 2.22 -18.88
N ASN A 22 17.48 2.40 -19.13
CA ASN A 22 16.40 1.57 -18.58
C ASN A 22 16.50 1.41 -17.05
N LEU A 23 16.71 2.52 -16.34
CA LEU A 23 16.97 2.53 -14.91
C LEU A 23 15.92 3.37 -14.17
N VAL A 24 15.39 2.85 -13.08
CA VAL A 24 14.64 3.63 -12.09
C VAL A 24 15.65 4.36 -11.21
N THR A 25 15.64 5.69 -11.25
CA THR A 25 16.59 6.51 -10.48
C THR A 25 16.01 7.01 -9.17
N GLU A 26 14.68 7.07 -9.07
CA GLU A 26 13.98 7.52 -7.88
C GLU A 26 12.59 6.87 -7.82
N LEU A 27 12.20 6.45 -6.63
CA LEU A 27 10.87 5.96 -6.32
C LEU A 27 10.42 6.61 -5.01
N VAL A 28 9.25 7.25 -5.04
CA VAL A 28 8.63 7.88 -3.87
C VAL A 28 7.30 7.18 -3.60
N GLN A 29 7.13 6.68 -2.39
CA GLN A 29 5.85 6.17 -1.89
C GLN A 29 5.12 7.27 -1.11
N ASP A 30 3.79 7.22 -1.09
CA ASP A 30 2.95 8.18 -0.35
C ASP A 30 3.26 8.18 1.17
N ILE A 31 3.73 7.03 1.68
CA ILE A 31 4.13 6.85 3.07
C ILE A 31 5.50 6.18 3.09
N ASN A 32 6.44 6.74 3.85
CA ASN A 32 7.84 6.32 3.86
C ASN A 32 8.41 6.07 5.27
N ASP A 33 7.58 6.11 6.32
CA ASP A 33 7.97 5.75 7.67
C ASP A 33 6.87 5.00 8.44
N VAL A 34 7.27 4.39 9.56
CA VAL A 34 6.40 3.58 10.43
C VAL A 34 5.24 4.39 11.02
N GLU A 35 5.48 5.65 11.36
CA GLU A 35 4.46 6.49 12.00
C GLU A 35 3.38 6.91 11.01
N GLY A 36 3.75 7.19 9.77
CA GLY A 36 2.82 7.44 8.67
C GLY A 36 1.95 6.22 8.37
N VAL A 37 2.54 5.01 8.38
CA VAL A 37 1.76 3.77 8.22
C VAL A 37 0.77 3.62 9.38
N ARG A 38 1.23 3.84 10.61
CA ARG A 38 0.36 3.77 11.80
C ARG A 38 -0.80 4.75 11.71
N LEU A 39 -0.54 6.01 11.36
CA LEU A 39 -1.56 7.04 11.25
C LEU A 39 -2.60 6.67 10.19
N ASN A 40 -2.16 6.28 9.00
CA ASN A 40 -3.05 5.92 7.89
C ASN A 40 -3.94 4.71 8.24
N LEU A 41 -3.39 3.71 8.92
CA LEU A 41 -4.15 2.56 9.43
C LEU A 41 -5.19 2.99 10.47
N LEU A 42 -4.82 3.82 11.45
CA LEU A 42 -5.75 4.29 12.49
C LEU A 42 -6.91 5.11 11.91
N GLU A 43 -6.64 5.98 10.93
CA GLU A 43 -7.67 6.75 10.23
C GLU A 43 -8.61 5.83 9.42
N SER A 44 -8.03 4.82 8.76
CA SER A 44 -8.79 3.82 8.00
C SER A 44 -9.66 2.97 8.92
N VAL A 45 -9.14 2.49 10.05
CA VAL A 45 -9.90 1.75 11.08
C VAL A 45 -11.05 2.60 11.62
N ALA A 46 -10.81 3.87 11.95
CA ALA A 46 -11.85 4.77 12.44
C ALA A 46 -12.98 4.96 11.41
N THR A 47 -12.63 5.00 10.11
CA THR A 47 -13.59 5.08 9.02
C THR A 47 -14.44 3.81 8.92
N VAL A 48 -13.82 2.63 8.98
CA VAL A 48 -14.57 1.35 8.93
C VAL A 48 -15.46 1.19 10.18
N GLN A 49 -14.96 1.52 11.37
CA GLN A 49 -15.76 1.52 12.60
C GLN A 49 -16.95 2.49 12.55
N MET A 50 -16.82 3.62 11.85
CA MET A 50 -17.96 4.51 11.60
C MET A 50 -19.02 3.83 10.74
N TYR A 51 -18.61 3.14 9.66
CA TYR A 51 -19.53 2.35 8.83
C TYR A 51 -20.16 1.19 9.61
N GLU A 52 -19.40 0.60 10.53
CA GLU A 52 -19.86 -0.47 11.41
C GLU A 52 -21.04 -0.01 12.28
N ARG A 53 -20.90 1.17 12.89
CA ARG A 53 -21.91 1.78 13.77
C ARG A 53 -23.23 2.09 13.07
N ILE A 54 -23.17 2.50 11.80
CA ILE A 54 -24.38 2.79 11.01
C ILE A 54 -24.99 1.54 10.37
N LYS A 55 -24.42 0.36 10.62
CA LYS A 55 -24.83 -0.94 10.08
C LYS A 55 -24.94 -0.95 8.54
N PHE A 56 -24.02 -0.25 7.88
CA PHE A 56 -23.98 -0.24 6.43
C PHE A 56 -23.24 -1.49 5.91
N TYR A 57 -23.95 -2.62 5.90
CA TYR A 57 -23.43 -3.88 5.35
C TYR A 57 -24.38 -4.40 4.28
N PRO A 58 -24.09 -4.12 3.00
CA PRO A 58 -24.90 -4.64 1.91
C PRO A 58 -24.90 -6.18 1.85
N LEU A 59 -23.83 -6.84 2.32
CA LEU A 59 -23.62 -8.29 2.14
C LEU A 59 -23.04 -9.00 3.37
N ALA A 60 -21.93 -8.52 3.95
CA ALA A 60 -21.21 -9.20 5.04
C ALA A 60 -20.61 -8.20 6.04
N PRO A 61 -20.32 -8.63 7.29
CA PRO A 61 -19.53 -7.84 8.23
C PRO A 61 -18.13 -7.57 7.67
N PRO A 62 -17.57 -6.38 7.94
CA PRO A 62 -16.25 -6.00 7.43
C PRO A 62 -15.14 -6.84 8.07
N THR A 63 -14.03 -6.98 7.34
CA THR A 63 -12.78 -7.56 7.86
C THR A 63 -11.67 -6.52 7.79
N PHE A 64 -10.70 -6.63 8.70
CA PHE A 64 -9.58 -5.68 8.72
C PHE A 64 -8.85 -5.64 7.37
N ILE A 65 -8.53 -6.79 6.78
CA ILE A 65 -7.75 -6.87 5.55
C ILE A 65 -8.54 -6.34 4.34
N GLU A 66 -9.79 -6.75 4.14
CA GLU A 66 -10.52 -6.37 2.91
C GLU A 66 -10.97 -4.91 2.94
N ASP A 67 -11.46 -4.43 4.09
CA ASP A 67 -12.00 -3.08 4.20
C ASP A 67 -10.90 -2.07 4.51
N VAL A 68 -10.17 -2.23 5.62
CA VAL A 68 -9.14 -1.24 6.03
C VAL A 68 -8.02 -1.21 5.00
N MET A 69 -7.45 -2.36 4.63
CA MET A 69 -6.30 -2.37 3.71
C MET A 69 -6.69 -2.27 2.24
N GLY A 70 -7.71 -3.01 1.82
CA GLY A 70 -8.09 -3.06 0.40
C GLY A 70 -8.82 -1.83 -0.11
N SER A 71 -9.53 -1.09 0.77
CA SER A 71 -10.45 -0.04 0.34
C SER A 71 -10.14 1.36 0.88
N PHE A 72 -9.49 1.49 2.05
CA PHE A 72 -9.28 2.79 2.70
C PHE A 72 -7.81 3.17 2.89
N ALA A 73 -6.95 2.20 3.21
CA ALA A 73 -5.53 2.46 3.38
C ALA A 73 -4.87 2.70 2.02
N GLN A 74 -3.95 3.66 1.96
CA GLN A 74 -3.16 3.93 0.76
C GLN A 74 -2.01 2.92 0.64
N MET A 75 -2.32 1.61 0.67
CA MET A 75 -1.32 0.54 0.70
C MET A 75 -1.81 -0.74 0.00
N GLY A 76 -0.91 -1.44 -0.68
CA GLY A 76 -1.13 -2.78 -1.21
C GLY A 76 -0.72 -3.86 -0.22
N LEU A 77 -1.38 -5.03 -0.28
CA LEU A 77 -1.02 -6.21 0.55
C LEU A 77 0.19 -6.99 0.02
N SER A 78 0.69 -6.62 -1.16
CA SER A 78 1.90 -7.16 -1.76
C SER A 78 2.48 -6.16 -2.75
N LYS A 79 3.78 -6.28 -3.05
CA LYS A 79 4.45 -5.46 -4.07
C LYS A 79 3.73 -5.56 -5.43
N LEU A 80 3.27 -6.76 -5.80
CA LEU A 80 2.51 -7.00 -7.03
C LEU A 80 1.19 -6.22 -7.06
N ILE A 81 0.46 -6.17 -5.94
CA ILE A 81 -0.78 -5.39 -5.84
C ILE A 81 -0.49 -3.90 -5.99
N THR A 82 0.56 -3.40 -5.33
CA THR A 82 0.98 -2.00 -5.42
C THR A 82 1.38 -1.60 -6.84
N ILE A 83 2.09 -2.46 -7.59
CA ILE A 83 2.48 -2.18 -8.98
C ILE A 83 1.29 -2.26 -9.94
N SER A 84 0.36 -3.18 -9.66
CA SER A 84 -0.85 -3.37 -10.47
C SER A 84 -1.93 -2.33 -10.16
N ASP A 85 -1.63 -1.37 -9.27
CA ASP A 85 -2.55 -0.30 -8.94
C ASP A 85 -2.92 0.53 -10.18
N ASN A 86 -4.20 0.88 -10.27
CA ASN A 86 -4.77 1.55 -11.43
C ASN A 86 -4.90 3.06 -11.27
N THR A 87 -4.48 3.60 -10.12
CA THR A 87 -4.44 5.05 -9.92
C THR A 87 -3.33 5.69 -10.77
N TYR A 88 -3.43 7.00 -10.93
CA TYR A 88 -2.46 7.76 -11.72
C TYR A 88 -1.23 8.05 -10.88
N HIS A 89 -0.07 7.81 -11.48
CA HIS A 89 1.24 8.00 -10.88
C HIS A 89 2.02 9.07 -11.63
N ASP A 90 2.82 9.85 -10.92
CA ASP A 90 3.71 10.83 -11.55
C ASP A 90 4.97 10.12 -12.07
N ILE A 91 5.00 9.82 -13.38
CA ILE A 91 6.10 9.10 -14.03
C ILE A 91 6.93 10.05 -14.90
N PHE A 92 8.14 10.36 -14.43
CA PHE A 92 9.08 11.23 -15.13
C PHE A 92 10.05 10.41 -15.99
N GLY A 93 10.42 10.93 -17.16
CA GLY A 93 11.37 10.28 -18.08
C GLY A 93 10.75 9.25 -19.03
N TYR A 94 9.47 8.91 -18.88
CA TYR A 94 8.76 7.99 -19.79
C TYR A 94 7.42 8.57 -20.29
N PRO A 95 7.44 9.45 -21.31
CA PRO A 95 6.25 10.18 -21.76
C PRO A 95 5.09 9.27 -22.17
N GLY A 96 3.88 9.60 -21.72
CA GLY A 96 2.65 8.87 -22.03
C GLY A 96 2.38 7.66 -21.13
N CYS A 97 3.31 7.32 -20.22
CA CYS A 97 3.07 6.36 -19.16
C CYS A 97 2.47 7.09 -17.97
N THR A 98 1.38 6.54 -17.42
CA THR A 98 0.67 7.14 -16.29
C THR A 98 0.44 6.17 -15.14
N ARG A 99 0.87 4.91 -15.31
CA ARG A 99 0.76 3.84 -14.33
C ARG A 99 1.99 2.93 -14.39
N VAL A 100 2.42 2.44 -13.24
CA VAL A 100 3.63 1.60 -13.14
C VAL A 100 3.51 0.33 -13.97
N TRP A 101 2.34 -0.32 -13.98
CA TRP A 101 2.14 -1.54 -14.76
C TRP A 101 2.25 -1.35 -16.28
N GLU A 102 2.15 -0.12 -16.78
CA GLU A 102 2.34 0.23 -18.21
C GLU A 102 3.82 0.28 -18.62
N LEU A 103 4.76 0.28 -17.64
CA LEU A 103 6.19 0.29 -17.90
C LEU A 103 6.68 -1.06 -18.47
N PRO A 104 7.80 -1.05 -19.24
CA PRO A 104 8.51 -2.27 -19.61
C PRO A 104 8.83 -3.16 -18.40
N LEU A 105 8.83 -4.49 -18.61
CA LEU A 105 9.03 -5.47 -17.53
C LEU A 105 10.28 -5.19 -16.69
N ILE A 106 11.42 -4.89 -17.34
CA ILE A 106 12.69 -4.61 -16.65
C ILE A 106 12.62 -3.41 -15.68
N LEU A 107 11.78 -2.41 -15.97
CA LEU A 107 11.58 -1.25 -15.12
C LEU A 107 10.59 -1.57 -14.00
N ARG A 108 9.57 -2.40 -14.27
CA ARG A 108 8.62 -2.86 -13.24
C ARG A 108 9.31 -3.74 -12.20
N ASP A 109 10.22 -4.62 -12.63
CA ASP A 109 11.00 -5.46 -11.72
C ASP A 109 11.85 -4.59 -10.78
N GLN A 110 12.48 -3.53 -11.31
CA GLN A 110 13.23 -2.56 -10.49
C GLN A 110 12.35 -1.80 -9.50
N VAL A 111 11.15 -1.39 -9.93
CA VAL A 111 10.17 -0.75 -9.04
C VAL A 111 9.76 -1.71 -7.92
N GLU A 112 9.49 -2.98 -8.26
CA GLU A 112 9.14 -4.02 -7.29
C GLU A 112 10.23 -4.21 -6.24
N GLU A 113 11.48 -4.33 -6.67
CA GLU A 113 12.61 -4.46 -5.78
C GLU A 113 12.75 -3.23 -4.86
N ALA A 114 12.58 -2.03 -5.40
CA ALA A 114 12.72 -0.78 -4.65
C ALA A 114 11.57 -0.45 -3.68
N LEU A 115 10.43 -1.14 -3.76
CA LEU A 115 9.29 -0.89 -2.87
C LEU A 115 9.63 -1.23 -1.41
N VAL A 116 9.48 -0.24 -0.55
CA VAL A 116 9.59 -0.41 0.90
C VAL A 116 8.24 -0.89 1.45
N GLY A 117 8.31 -1.96 2.25
CA GLY A 117 7.14 -2.55 2.90
C GLY A 117 7.26 -2.57 4.41
N TYR A 118 6.13 -2.83 5.06
CA TYR A 118 6.01 -2.90 6.51
C TYR A 118 5.25 -4.15 6.92
N LYS A 119 5.69 -4.74 8.01
CA LYS A 119 5.00 -5.84 8.68
C LYS A 119 4.14 -5.24 9.78
N VAL A 120 2.86 -5.59 9.79
CA VAL A 120 1.88 -5.09 10.77
C VAL A 120 1.35 -6.28 11.55
N ASN A 121 1.48 -6.20 12.88
CA ASN A 121 0.85 -7.12 13.82
C ASN A 121 -0.40 -6.43 14.40
N TYR A 122 -1.55 -7.10 14.34
CA TYR A 122 -2.81 -6.55 14.81
C TYR A 122 -3.65 -7.63 15.51
N ASP A 123 -4.58 -7.20 16.38
CA ASP A 123 -5.61 -8.08 16.92
C ASP A 123 -6.77 -8.16 15.92
N SER A 124 -7.11 -9.35 15.41
CA SER A 124 -8.15 -9.49 14.39
C SER A 124 -9.58 -9.41 14.93
N GLU A 125 -9.78 -9.45 16.25
CA GLU A 125 -11.07 -9.25 16.91
C GLU A 125 -11.33 -7.75 17.18
N THR A 126 -10.32 -7.00 17.62
CA THR A 126 -10.47 -5.59 18.01
C THR A 126 -9.93 -4.60 17.00
N TRP A 127 -9.16 -5.08 16.02
CA TRP A 127 -8.46 -4.30 14.99
C TRP A 127 -7.41 -3.34 15.57
N GLU A 128 -6.93 -3.62 16.77
CA GLU A 128 -5.88 -2.86 17.41
C GLU A 128 -4.53 -3.11 16.72
N ILE A 129 -3.84 -2.03 16.32
CA ILE A 129 -2.51 -2.09 15.72
C ILE A 129 -1.46 -2.20 16.82
N LEU A 130 -0.94 -3.41 17.02
CA LEU A 130 -0.02 -3.73 18.11
C LEU A 130 1.40 -3.27 17.79
N GLU A 131 1.89 -3.61 16.60
CA GLU A 131 3.27 -3.36 16.20
C GLU A 131 3.38 -3.17 14.69
N ILE A 132 4.28 -2.28 14.28
CA ILE A 132 4.65 -2.09 12.88
C ILE A 132 6.17 -2.07 12.81
N THR A 133 6.73 -2.92 11.97
CA THR A 133 8.17 -2.97 11.70
C THR A 133 8.43 -2.84 10.21
N LEU A 134 9.55 -2.23 9.85
CA LEU A 134 10.03 -2.25 8.47
C LEU A 134 10.22 -3.71 8.03
N LEU A 135 9.84 -4.05 6.80
CA LEU A 135 10.25 -5.30 6.19
C LEU A 135 11.72 -5.15 5.77
N GLU A 136 12.60 -5.95 6.37
CA GLU A 136 13.96 -6.11 5.87
C GLU A 136 13.92 -7.00 4.61
N ASP A 137 14.74 -6.64 3.61
CA ASP A 137 14.90 -7.42 2.36
C ASP A 137 15.55 -8.80 2.60
#